data_AF-A0A4U7CMT7-F1
#
_entry.id   AF-A0A4U7CMT7-F1
#
_cell.length_a   1.000
_cell.length_b   1.000
_cell.length_c   1.000
_cell.angle_alpha   90.00
_cell.angle_beta   90.00
_cell.angle_gamma   90.00
#
_symmetry.space_group_name_H-M   'P 1'
#
loop_
_entity.id
_entity.type
_entity.pdbx_description
1 polymer ?
#
loop_
_entity_poly.entity_id
_entity_poly.type
_entity_poly.pdbx_seq_one_letter_code
_entity_poly.pdbx_strand_id
1 'polypeptide(L)' 'MRSPNQSLAEYAARTVVVVLTLAVLQYTGLLLDGPAGIDPGHLAAVAVLFPAFSYLIALVGTNVRSGAE' A
#
# COMPACT_ATOMS: atom_id res chain seq x y z
N MET A 1 -1.00 1.54 24.49
CA MET A 1 -0.79 1.20 23.07
C MET A 1 0.31 2.08 22.52
N ARG A 2 1.42 1.49 22.03
CA ARG A 2 2.53 2.26 21.46
C ARG A 2 2.29 2.45 19.97
N SER A 3 2.15 3.70 19.52
CA SER A 3 1.98 4.01 18.09
C SER A 3 3.29 3.73 17.33
N PRO A 4 3.23 3.11 16.15
CA PRO A 4 4.42 2.91 15.33
C PRO A 4 5.03 4.27 14.98
N ASN A 5 6.27 4.51 15.41
CA ASN A 5 7.02 5.72 15.09
C ASN A 5 7.62 5.62 13.68
N GLN A 6 6.75 5.43 12.68
CA GLN A 6 7.14 5.42 11.28
C GLN A 6 6.90 6.80 10.67
N SER A 7 7.89 7.29 9.93
CA SER A 7 7.80 8.53 9.17
C SER A 7 6.65 8.45 8.17
N LEU A 8 5.66 9.35 8.29
CA LEU A 8 4.54 9.47 7.34
C LEU A 8 5.02 9.69 5.90
N ALA A 9 6.16 10.36 5.73
CA ALA A 9 6.75 10.62 4.42
C ALA A 9 7.28 9.33 3.76
N GLU A 10 7.89 8.43 4.54
CA GLU A 10 8.34 7.12 4.06
C GLU A 10 7.15 6.27 3.58
N TYR A 11 6.02 6.40 4.28
CA TYR A 11 4.77 5.73 3.96
C TYR A 11 4.14 6.22 2.66
N ALA A 12 4.06 7.55 2.53
CA ALA A 12 3.53 8.19 1.34
C ALA A 12 4.39 7.83 0.12
N ALA A 13 5.72 7.88 0.25
CA ALA A 13 6.64 7.51 -0.82
C ALA A 13 6.45 6.06 -1.29
N ARG A 14 6.40 5.09 -0.35
CA ARG A 14 6.14 3.69 -0.70
C ARG A 14 4.78 3.49 -1.36
N THR A 15 3.75 4.16 -0.86
CA THR A 15 2.41 4.09 -1.43
C THR A 15 2.40 4.62 -2.86
N VAL A 16 3.03 5.78 -3.11
CA VAL A 16 3.15 6.35 -4.45
C VAL A 16 3.86 5.39 -5.39
N VAL A 17 4.99 4.79 -4.97
CA VAL A 17 5.74 3.82 -5.79
C VAL A 17 4.87 2.61 -6.15
N VAL A 18 4.11 2.06 -5.20
CA VAL A 18 3.24 0.90 -5.45
C VAL A 18 2.09 1.27 -6.40
N VAL A 19 1.39 2.38 -6.16
CA VAL A 19 0.29 2.84 -7.02
C VAL A 19 0.81 3.11 -8.44
N LEU A 20 1.96 3.75 -8.58
CA LEU A 20 2.59 4.02 -9.88
C LEU A 20 2.95 2.72 -10.60
N THR A 21 3.51 1.75 -9.88
CA THR A 21 3.86 0.44 -10.45
C THR A 21 2.62 -0.28 -10.96
N LEU A 22 1.54 -0.32 -10.18
CA LEU A 22 0.29 -0.92 -10.61
C LEU A 22 -0.34 -0.19 -11.79
N ALA A 23 -0.25 1.14 -11.82
CA ALA A 23 -0.70 1.93 -12.97
C ALA A 23 0.05 1.54 -14.25
N VAL A 24 1.37 1.37 -14.18
CA VAL A 24 2.18 0.91 -15.31
C VAL A 24 1.80 -0.51 -15.74
N LEU A 25 1.62 -1.43 -14.79
CA LEU A 25 1.25 -2.81 -15.10
C LEU A 25 -0.17 -2.92 -15.70
N GLN A 26 -1.12 -2.10 -15.26
CA GLN A 26 -2.45 -2.03 -15.88
C GLN A 26 -2.40 -1.43 -17.28
N TYR A 27 -1.66 -0.33 -17.44
CA TYR A 27 -1.49 0.32 -18.75
C TYR A 27 -0.90 -0.64 -19.79
N THR A 28 0.05 -1.48 -19.36
CA THR A 28 0.69 -2.47 -20.23
C THR A 28 -0.14 -3.74 -20.42
N GLY A 29 -1.28 -3.87 -19.74
CA GLY A 29 -2.15 -5.05 -19.84
C GLY A 29 -1.57 -6.32 -19.21
N LEU A 30 -0.56 -6.20 -18.34
CA LEU A 30 0.12 -7.35 -17.73
C LEU A 30 -0.63 -7.96 -16.53
N LEU A 31 -1.56 -7.23 -15.92
CA LEU A 31 -2.24 -7.65 -14.68
C LEU A 31 -3.64 -8.25 -14.87
N LEU A 32 -4.36 -7.86 -15.92
CA LEU A 32 -5.74 -8.25 -16.14
C LEU A 32 -5.88 -8.67 -17.60
N ASP A 33 -6.39 -9.88 -17.82
CA ASP A 33 -6.86 -10.33 -19.14
C ASP A 33 -8.08 -9.49 -19.54
N GLY A 34 -7.82 -8.30 -20.08
CA GLY A 34 -8.80 -7.30 -20.45
C GLY A 34 -8.16 -6.23 -21.35
N PRO A 35 -8.96 -5.39 -22.03
CA PRO A 35 -8.41 -4.35 -22.90
C PRO A 35 -7.47 -3.44 -22.11
N ALA A 36 -6.26 -3.25 -22.64
CA ALA A 36 -5.24 -2.40 -22.02
C ALA A 36 -5.82 -1.02 -21.71
N GLY A 37 -5.80 -0.64 -20.43
CA GLY A 37 -6.45 0.57 -19.94
C GLY A 37 -6.14 0.82 -18.46
N ILE A 38 -6.10 2.09 -18.09
CA ILE A 38 -5.99 2.50 -16.68
C ILE A 38 -7.39 2.37 -16.08
N ASP A 39 -7.56 1.59 -15.01
CA ASP A 39 -8.77 1.61 -14.17
C ASP A 39 -8.55 2.59 -13.00
N PRO A 40 -9.15 3.79 -13.05
CA PRO A 40 -8.97 4.79 -12.00
C PRO A 40 -9.55 4.33 -10.65
N GLY A 41 -10.60 3.50 -10.69
CA GLY A 41 -11.25 2.97 -9.49
C GLY A 41 -10.35 1.96 -8.79
N HIS A 42 -9.70 1.07 -9.55
CA HIS A 42 -8.71 0.15 -9.00
C HIS A 42 -7.51 0.89 -8.40
N LEU A 43 -6.97 1.91 -9.09
CA LEU A 43 -5.85 2.69 -8.57
C LEU A 43 -6.22 3.48 -7.31
N ALA A 44 -7.42 4.07 -7.26
CA ALA A 44 -7.93 4.75 -6.07
C ALA A 44 -8.10 3.77 -4.89
N ALA A 45 -8.66 2.58 -5.14
CA ALA A 45 -8.81 1.55 -4.12
C ALA A 45 -7.45 1.13 -3.55
N VAL A 46 -6.45 0.89 -4.39
CA VAL A 46 -5.11 0.51 -3.92
C VAL A 46 -4.42 1.67 -3.18
N ALA A 47 -4.56 2.91 -3.66
CA ALA A 47 -4.00 4.08 -3.00
C ALA A 47 -4.52 4.27 -1.56
N VAL A 48 -5.73 3.77 -1.27
CA VAL A 48 -6.32 3.79 0.08
C VAL A 48 -5.99 2.52 0.87
N LEU A 49 -6.18 1.34 0.26
CA LEU A 49 -5.99 0.06 0.96
C LEU A 49 -4.52 -0.16 1.33
N PHE A 50 -3.59 0.13 0.43
CA PHE A 50 -2.17 -0.14 0.65
C PHE A 50 -1.62 0.55 1.92
N PRO A 51 -1.78 1.87 2.11
CA PRO A 51 -1.31 2.51 3.33
C PRO A 51 -2.10 2.07 4.56
N ALA A 52 -3.41 1.83 4.44
CA ALA A 52 -4.24 1.38 5.56
C ALA A 52 -3.78 0.00 6.08
N PHE A 53 -3.67 -1.00 5.20
CA PHE A 53 -3.23 -2.34 5.57
C PHE A 53 -1.80 -2.37 6.06
N SER A 54 -0.91 -1.64 5.40
CA SER A 54 0.48 -1.55 5.85
C SER A 54 0.53 -0.99 7.28
N TYR A 55 -0.27 0.03 7.60
CA TYR A 55 -0.26 0.67 8.92
C TYR A 55 -0.76 -0.30 9.99
N LEU A 56 -1.82 -1.05 9.67
CA LEU A 56 -2.35 -2.10 10.55
C LEU A 56 -1.32 -3.20 10.80
N ILE A 57 -0.57 -3.64 9.79
CA ILE A 57 0.50 -4.63 9.95
C ILE A 57 1.61 -4.09 10.85
N ALA A 58 2.05 -2.84 10.62
CA ALA A 58 3.07 -2.19 11.45
C ALA A 58 2.61 -2.03 12.90
N LEU A 59 1.33 -1.68 13.11
CA LEU A 59 0.72 -1.59 14.42
C LEU A 59 0.70 -2.96 15.12
N VAL A 60 0.26 -4.02 14.43
CA VAL A 60 0.24 -5.39 14.98
C VAL A 60 1.66 -5.84 15.33
N GLY A 61 2.62 -5.68 14.41
CA GLY A 61 4.02 -6.07 14.65
C GLY A 61 4.66 -5.33 15.83
N THR A 62 4.35 -4.04 16.01
CA THR A 62 4.81 -3.27 17.17
C THR A 62 4.21 -3.79 18.47
N ASN A 63 2.92 -4.13 18.49
CA ASN A 63 2.26 -4.65 19.69
C ASN A 63 2.71 -6.09 20.02
N VAL A 64 2.97 -6.95 19.02
CA VAL A 64 3.50 -8.31 19.23
C VAL A 64 4.92 -8.27 19.79
N ARG A 65 5.80 -7.45 19.21
CA ARG A 65 7.19 -7.35 19.67
C ARG A 65 7.31 -6.80 21.09
N SER A 66 6.46 -5.84 21.45
CA SER A 66 6.45 -5.24 22.81
C SER A 66 5.81 -6.13 23.88
N GLY A 67 5.05 -7.17 23.50
CA GLY A 67 4.51 -8.16 24.44
C GLY A 67 5.44 -9.36 24.66
N ALA A 68 6.54 -9.44 23.91
CA ALA A 68 7.57 -10.48 24.00
C ALA A 68 8.83 -10.03 24.76
N GLU A 69 8.85 -8.78 25.25
CA GLU A 69 9.86 -8.24 26.17
C GLU A 69 9.38 -8.27 27.62
#